data_AF-A0A2W6JX15-F1
#
_entry.id   AF-A0A2W6JX15-F1
#
_cell.length_a   1.000
_cell.length_b   1.000
_cell.length_c   1.000
_cell.angle_alpha   90.00
_cell.angle_beta   90.00
_cell.angle_gamma   90.00
#
_symmetry.space_group_name_H-M   'P 1'
#
loop_
_entity.id
_entity.type
_entity.pdbx_description
1 polymer ?
#
loop_
_entity_poly.entity_id
_entity_poly.type
_entity_poly.pdbx_seq_one_letter_code
_entity_poly.pdbx_strand_id
1 'polypeptide(L)'
;MKQKAHGFTLIEVLIALAIVSIALAAVMRSVAVATDDQSRLRDRRLALMCAQDRWQELRLAGQPPQDARQRCVQGRGSFLVIQHLGTGSDGQPQLEMSVVAEDAPRQSLARMQVPWTAAP
;
A
#
# COMPACT_ATOMS: atom_id res chain seq x y z
N MET A 1 59.56 -20.04 23.76
CA MET A 1 58.86 -21.07 22.95
C MET A 1 58.23 -20.38 21.76
N LYS A 2 58.70 -20.65 20.53
CA LYS A 2 58.21 -19.99 19.31
C LYS A 2 56.83 -20.56 18.95
N GLN A 3 55.79 -19.74 19.01
CA GLN A 3 54.47 -20.12 18.50
C GLN A 3 54.55 -20.29 16.98
N LYS A 4 54.21 -21.47 16.46
CA LYS A 4 54.07 -21.68 15.02
C LYS A 4 52.81 -20.94 14.58
N ALA A 5 52.98 -19.90 13.76
CA ALA A 5 51.86 -19.28 13.07
C ALA A 5 51.28 -20.32 12.09
N HIS A 6 50.07 -20.82 12.39
CA HIS A 6 49.31 -21.65 11.48
C HIS A 6 48.80 -20.73 10.35
N GLY A 7 49.25 -20.98 9.12
CA GLY A 7 48.76 -20.27 7.94
C GLY A 7 47.31 -20.64 7.61
N PHE A 8 46.57 -19.70 7.01
CA PHE A 8 45.21 -19.92 6.54
C PHE A 8 45.15 -21.06 5.53
N THR A 9 44.19 -21.96 5.70
CA THR A 9 43.97 -23.06 4.75
C THR A 9 42.99 -22.65 3.66
N LEU A 10 43.08 -23.27 2.47
CA LEU A 10 42.11 -23.04 1.38
C LEU A 10 40.66 -23.30 1.84
N ILE A 11 40.47 -24.35 2.63
CA ILE A 11 39.14 -24.72 3.13
C ILE A 11 38.54 -23.65 4.05
N GLU A 12 39.35 -22.94 4.83
CA GLU A 12 38.89 -21.89 5.74
C GLU A 12 38.38 -20.65 4.97
N VAL A 13 39.10 -20.24 3.92
CA VAL A 13 38.65 -19.17 3.02
C VAL A 13 37.38 -19.58 2.27
N LEU A 14 37.29 -20.83 1.83
CA LEU A 14 36.08 -21.34 1.16
C LEU A 14 34.87 -21.38 2.11
N ILE A 15 35.06 -21.80 3.37
CA ILE A 15 34.00 -21.78 4.39
C ILE A 15 33.58 -20.34 4.67
N ALA A 16 34.53 -19.41 4.84
CA ALA A 16 34.24 -18.00 5.07
C ALA A 16 33.44 -17.40 3.91
N LEU A 17 33.85 -17.66 2.67
CA LEU A 17 33.13 -17.21 1.49
C LEU A 17 31.73 -17.83 1.39
N ALA A 18 31.58 -19.12 1.72
CA ALA A 18 30.27 -19.77 1.74
C ALA A 18 29.32 -19.11 2.75
N ILE A 19 29.79 -18.84 3.97
CA ILE A 19 29.01 -18.15 5.01
C ILE A 19 28.63 -16.73 4.55
N VAL A 20 29.60 -15.97 4.04
CA VAL A 20 29.35 -14.61 3.52
C VAL A 20 28.34 -14.63 2.38
N SER A 21 28.45 -15.59 1.46
CA SER A 21 27.52 -15.72 0.33
C SER A 21 26.10 -15.99 0.80
N ILE A 22 25.92 -16.88 1.78
CA ILE A 22 24.60 -17.16 2.37
C ILE A 22 24.04 -15.92 3.07
N ALA A 23 24.87 -15.20 3.84
CA ALA A 23 24.46 -13.97 4.51
C ALA A 23 24.02 -12.89 3.51
N LEU A 24 24.78 -12.68 2.43
CA LEU A 24 24.44 -11.75 1.36
C LEU A 24 23.14 -12.15 0.65
N ALA A 25 22.93 -13.44 0.37
CA ALA A 25 21.69 -13.93 -0.21
C ALA A 25 20.48 -13.62 0.67
N ALA A 26 20.60 -13.80 1.99
CA ALA A 26 19.54 -13.46 2.95
C ALA A 26 19.27 -11.94 2.99
N VAL A 27 20.31 -11.11 2.97
CA VAL A 27 20.17 -9.65 2.92
C VAL A 27 19.47 -9.19 1.64
N MET A 28 19.88 -9.70 0.48
CA MET A 28 19.23 -9.39 -0.80
C MET A 28 17.75 -9.76 -0.79
N ARG A 29 17.39 -10.91 -0.20
CA ARG A 29 15.98 -11.30 -0.05
C ARG A 29 15.22 -10.32 0.83
N SER A 30 15.79 -9.89 1.95
CA SER A 30 15.19 -8.90 2.84
C SER A 30 14.95 -7.56 2.13
N VAL A 31 15.93 -7.07 1.37
CA VAL A 31 15.79 -5.84 0.57
C VAL A 31 14.71 -5.96 -0.49
N ALA A 32 14.61 -7.11 -1.17
CA ALA A 32 13.56 -7.35 -2.16
C ALA A 32 12.16 -7.31 -1.53
N VAL A 33 11.97 -7.93 -0.35
CA VAL A 33 10.71 -7.88 0.39
C VAL A 33 10.37 -6.44 0.82
N ALA A 34 11.34 -5.72 1.37
CA ALA A 34 11.13 -4.32 1.78
C ALA A 34 10.76 -3.41 0.59
N THR A 35 11.34 -3.64 -0.59
CA THR A 35 11.05 -2.89 -1.81
C THR A 35 9.63 -3.16 -2.31
N ASP A 36 9.18 -4.42 -2.28
CA ASP A 36 7.81 -4.80 -2.63
C ASP A 36 6.79 -4.13 -1.69
N ASP A 37 7.04 -4.17 -0.38
CA ASP A 37 6.19 -3.52 0.62
C ASP A 37 6.09 -2.01 0.40
N GLN A 38 7.19 -1.35 0.05
CA GLN A 38 7.17 0.08 -0.29
C GLN A 38 6.27 0.38 -1.49
N SER A 39 6.26 -0.47 -2.52
CA SER A 39 5.36 -0.31 -3.67
C SER A 39 3.90 -0.43 -3.24
N ARG A 40 3.56 -1.45 -2.45
CA ARG A 40 2.18 -1.66 -1.98
C ARG A 40 1.68 -0.52 -1.09
N LEU A 41 2.55 0.00 -0.22
CA LEU A 41 2.24 1.17 0.60
C LEU A 41 2.06 2.42 -0.25
N ARG A 42 2.86 2.60 -1.30
CA ARG A 42 2.70 3.70 -2.24
C ARG A 42 1.35 3.64 -2.94
N ASP A 43 0.94 2.50 -3.46
CA ASP A 43 -0.34 2.35 -4.14
C ASP A 43 -1.53 2.60 -3.20
N ARG A 44 -1.44 2.12 -1.95
CA ARG A 44 -2.44 2.42 -0.92
C ARG A 44 -2.54 3.91 -0.60
N ARG A 45 -1.42 4.63 -0.56
CA ARG A 45 -1.42 6.09 -0.37
C ARG A 45 -2.07 6.82 -1.54
N LEU A 46 -1.75 6.44 -2.77
CA LEU A 46 -2.38 7.01 -3.97
C LEU A 46 -3.90 6.75 -3.98
N ALA A 47 -4.32 5.53 -3.64
CA ALA A 47 -5.73 5.17 -3.52
C ALA A 47 -6.46 5.98 -2.43
N LEU A 48 -5.80 6.23 -1.29
CA LEU A 48 -6.35 7.10 -0.23
C LEU A 48 -6.51 8.55 -0.69
N MET A 49 -5.58 9.08 -1.49
CA MET A 49 -5.72 10.43 -2.06
C MET A 49 -6.95 10.49 -2.98
N CYS A 50 -7.16 9.48 -3.84
CA CYS A 50 -8.39 9.41 -4.65
C CYS A 50 -9.68 9.41 -3.82
N ALA A 51 -9.71 8.68 -2.69
CA ALA A 51 -10.86 8.70 -1.79
C ALA A 51 -11.08 10.09 -1.15
N GLN A 52 -9.99 10.76 -0.77
CA GLN A 52 -10.04 12.10 -0.15
C GLN A 52 -10.47 13.17 -1.14
N ASP A 53 -9.91 13.17 -2.36
CA ASP A 53 -10.29 14.09 -3.43
C ASP A 53 -11.79 13.94 -3.72
N ARG A 54 -12.25 12.68 -3.87
CA ARG A 54 -13.67 12.41 -4.13
C ARG A 54 -14.57 12.86 -2.98
N TRP A 55 -14.13 12.65 -1.75
CA TRP A 55 -14.83 13.16 -0.57
C TRP A 55 -14.95 14.69 -0.58
N GLN A 56 -13.86 15.38 -0.90
CA GLN A 56 -13.84 16.84 -0.98
C GLN A 56 -14.74 17.34 -2.10
N GLU A 57 -14.72 16.72 -3.28
CA GLU A 57 -15.64 17.04 -4.38
C GLU A 57 -17.11 16.92 -3.96
N LEU A 58 -17.48 15.82 -3.33
CA LEU A 58 -18.85 15.59 -2.85
C LEU A 58 -19.26 16.64 -1.81
N ARG A 59 -18.36 16.94 -0.88
CA ARG A 59 -18.61 17.94 0.17
C ARG A 59 -18.76 19.35 -0.40
N LEU A 60 -17.99 19.69 -1.45
CA LEU A 60 -18.11 20.96 -2.16
C LEU A 60 -19.38 21.04 -3.03
N ALA A 61 -19.83 19.92 -3.59
CA ALA A 61 -21.07 19.87 -4.37
C ALA A 61 -22.33 20.09 -3.50
N GLY A 62 -22.25 19.83 -2.20
CA GLY A 62 -23.32 20.06 -1.21
C GLY A 62 -24.56 19.19 -1.40
N GLN A 63 -24.55 18.28 -2.37
CA GLN A 63 -25.65 17.40 -2.70
C GLN A 63 -25.41 16.02 -2.09
N PRO A 64 -26.48 15.32 -1.64
CA PRO A 64 -26.34 13.98 -1.10
C PRO A 64 -25.68 13.07 -2.16
N PRO A 65 -24.62 12.33 -1.78
CA PRO A 65 -23.93 11.44 -2.71
C PRO A 65 -24.89 10.31 -3.09
N GLN A 66 -24.80 9.87 -4.34
CA GLN A 66 -25.49 8.68 -4.82
C GLN A 66 -24.48 7.55 -5.01
N ASP A 67 -24.95 6.34 -5.23
CA ASP A 67 -24.07 5.26 -5.65
C ASP A 67 -23.41 5.60 -6.99
N ALA A 68 -22.09 5.49 -7.05
CA ALA A 68 -21.36 5.80 -8.28
C ALA A 68 -20.00 5.10 -8.34
N ARG A 69 -19.38 5.13 -9.52
CA ARG A 69 -18.02 4.69 -9.75
C ARG A 69 -17.29 5.79 -10.49
N GLN A 70 -16.27 6.37 -9.87
CA GLN A 70 -15.50 7.48 -10.43
C GLN A 70 -14.07 7.05 -10.68
N ARG A 71 -13.58 7.28 -11.90
CA ARG A 71 -12.15 7.07 -12.21
C ARG A 71 -11.33 8.20 -11.59
N CYS A 72 -10.20 7.84 -11.00
CA CYS A 72 -9.22 8.75 -10.44
C CYS A 72 -7.82 8.36 -10.91
N VAL A 73 -7.08 9.31 -11.47
CA VAL A 73 -5.70 9.09 -11.93
C VAL A 73 -4.77 9.84 -10.98
N GLN A 74 -3.85 9.10 -10.35
CA GLN A 74 -2.88 9.67 -9.40
C GLN A 74 -1.47 9.22 -9.74
N GLY A 75 -0.61 10.19 -10.07
CA GLY A 75 0.74 9.91 -10.56
C GLY A 75 0.72 9.06 -11.82
N ARG A 76 1.22 7.82 -11.73
CA ARG A 76 1.21 6.83 -12.84
C ARG A 76 0.15 5.73 -12.67
N GLY A 77 -0.63 5.76 -11.59
CA GLY A 77 -1.67 4.76 -11.30
C GLY A 77 -3.06 5.25 -11.71
N SER A 78 -3.89 4.33 -12.20
CA SER A 78 -5.32 4.56 -12.43
C SER A 78 -6.14 3.74 -11.44
N PHE A 79 -7.08 4.40 -10.78
CA PHE A 79 -7.89 3.88 -9.71
C PHE A 79 -9.37 4.10 -9.99
N LEU A 80 -10.20 3.26 -9.38
CA LEU A 80 -11.64 3.42 -9.41
C LEU A 80 -12.18 3.56 -7.99
N VAL A 81 -12.80 4.70 -7.74
CA VAL A 81 -13.50 5.00 -6.48
C VAL A 81 -14.94 4.53 -6.62
N ILE A 82 -15.31 3.53 -5.83
CA ILE A 82 -16.66 2.99 -5.74
C ILE A 82 -17.28 3.58 -4.48
N GLN A 83 -18.30 4.43 -4.67
CA GLN A 83 -19.03 5.06 -3.59
C GLN A 83 -20.38 4.38 -3.39
N HIS A 84 -20.73 4.09 -2.13
CA HIS A 84 -22.00 3.52 -1.73
C HIS A 84 -22.60 4.34 -0.60
N LEU A 85 -23.86 4.78 -0.75
CA LEU A 85 -24.59 5.45 0.32
C LEU A 85 -25.39 4.42 1.11
N GLY A 86 -24.97 4.17 2.34
CA GLY A 86 -25.69 3.37 3.31
C GLY A 86 -26.28 4.20 4.45
N THR A 87 -26.82 3.50 5.44
CA THR A 87 -27.30 4.05 6.71
C THR A 87 -26.47 3.44 7.83
N GLY A 88 -25.88 4.28 8.68
CA GLY A 88 -25.17 3.84 9.87
C GLY A 88 -26.11 3.27 10.94
N SER A 89 -25.55 2.68 12.01
CA SER A 89 -26.31 2.11 13.14
C SER A 89 -27.26 3.11 13.80
N ASP A 90 -26.90 4.40 13.73
CA ASP A 90 -27.59 5.49 14.40
C ASP A 90 -28.65 6.13 13.49
N GLY A 91 -28.93 5.51 12.33
CA GLY A 91 -29.86 6.00 11.31
C GLY A 91 -29.33 7.16 10.46
N GLN A 92 -28.11 7.64 10.72
CA GLN A 92 -27.47 8.70 9.94
C GLN A 92 -26.97 8.16 8.59
N PRO A 93 -27.09 8.92 7.49
CA PRO A 93 -26.55 8.51 6.20
C PRO A 93 -25.02 8.37 6.29
N GLN A 94 -24.50 7.27 5.77
CA GLN A 94 -23.08 6.91 5.82
C GLN A 94 -22.57 6.65 4.42
N LEU A 95 -21.54 7.39 4.02
CA LEU A 95 -20.89 7.20 2.73
C LEU A 95 -19.70 6.24 2.90
N GLU A 96 -19.78 5.07 2.28
CA GLU A 96 -18.64 4.18 2.12
C GLU A 96 -18.00 4.40 0.75
N MET A 97 -16.69 4.62 0.73
CA MET A 97 -15.88 4.67 -0.47
C MET A 97 -14.82 3.58 -0.41
N SER A 98 -14.78 2.75 -1.44
CA SER A 98 -13.71 1.78 -1.66
C SER A 98 -12.96 2.11 -2.94
N VAL A 99 -11.63 2.03 -2.89
CA VAL A 99 -10.77 2.37 -4.02
C VAL A 99 -10.01 1.13 -4.44
N VAL A 100 -10.17 0.76 -5.70
CA VAL A 100 -9.51 -0.40 -6.32
C VAL A 100 -8.58 0.08 -7.44
N ALA A 101 -7.54 -0.70 -7.73
CA ALA A 101 -6.76 -0.49 -8.94
C ALA A 101 -7.63 -0.79 -10.17
N GLU A 102 -7.51 0.00 -11.25
CA GLU A 102 -8.34 -0.20 -12.45
C GLU A 102 -7.96 -1.49 -13.20
N ASP A 103 -6.68 -1.85 -13.20
CA ASP A 103 -6.13 -3.06 -13.81
C ASP A 103 -6.36 -4.33 -12.97
N ALA A 104 -6.43 -4.19 -11.64
CA ALA A 104 -6.65 -5.29 -10.69
C ALA A 104 -7.78 -4.98 -9.69
N PRO A 105 -9.05 -4.92 -10.12
CA PRO A 105 -10.15 -4.43 -9.28
C PRO A 105 -10.58 -5.39 -8.16
N ARG A 106 -9.93 -6.56 -8.01
CA ARG A 106 -10.32 -7.59 -7.03
C ARG A 106 -9.93 -7.23 -5.60
N GLN A 107 -8.95 -6.37 -5.40
CA GLN A 107 -8.48 -5.97 -4.08
C GLN A 107 -8.70 -4.47 -3.87
N SER A 108 -9.45 -4.13 -2.81
CA SER A 108 -9.54 -2.76 -2.33
C SER A 108 -8.20 -2.35 -1.73
N LEU A 109 -7.62 -1.28 -2.27
CA LEU A 109 -6.37 -0.68 -1.80
C LEU A 109 -6.62 0.27 -0.63
N ALA A 110 -7.79 0.94 -0.64
CA ALA A 110 -8.22 1.84 0.40
C ALA A 110 -9.73 1.77 0.60
N ARG A 111 -10.17 1.86 1.86
CA ARG A 111 -11.58 2.01 2.23
C ARG A 111 -11.70 3.19 3.19
N MET A 112 -12.70 4.03 2.97
CA MET A 112 -13.03 5.16 3.82
C MET A 112 -14.54 5.14 4.07
N GLN A 113 -14.93 5.23 5.34
CA GLN A 113 -16.32 5.38 5.74
C GLN A 113 -16.44 6.69 6.48
N VAL A 114 -17.36 7.55 6.03
CA VAL A 114 -17.60 8.87 6.63
C VAL A 114 -19.09 9.08 6.82
N PRO A 115 -19.53 9.66 7.95
CA PRO A 115 -20.90 10.10 8.08
C PRO A 115 -21.14 11.17 7.02
N TRP A 116 -22.23 11.04 6.26
CA TRP A 116 -22.65 12.08 5.36
C TRP A 116 -23.44 13.11 6.16
N THR A 117 -22.83 14.26 6.40
CA THR A 117 -23.56 15.46 6.81
C THR A 117 -23.51 16.42 5.64
N ALA A 118 -24.68 16.96 5.24
CA ALA A 118 -24.68 18.12 4.37
C ALA A 118 -23.86 19.21 5.07
N ALA A 119 -22.96 19.87 4.34
CA ALA A 119 -22.24 21.02 4.88
C ALA A 119 -23.25 22.06 5.40
N PRO A 120 -22.98 22.73 6.53
CA PRO A 120 -23.84 23.81 7.01
C PRO A 120 -23.92 24.97 6.01
#